data_AF-A0A2G6QRP8-F1
#
_entry.id   AF-A0A2G6QRP8-F1
#
_cell.length_a   1.000
_cell.length_b   1.000
_cell.length_c   1.000
_cell.angle_alpha   90.00
_cell.angle_beta   90.00
_cell.angle_gamma   90.00
#
_symmetry.space_group_name_H-M   'P 1'
#
loop_
_entity.id
_entity.type
_entity.pdbx_description
1 polymer ?
#
loop_
_entity_poly.entity_id
_entity_poly.type
_entity_poly.pdbx_seq_one_letter_code
_entity_poly.pdbx_strand_id
1 'polypeptide(L)' 'MLDIYPARELPIEGVTSEWLLSKMSLEKKLLTTKENLIENIKKSDAKVVVMIGAGDIGLLVDKVAKSFKI' A
#
# COMPACT_ATOMS: atom_id res chain seq x y z
N MET A 1 0.18 -3.77 1.79
CA MET A 1 1.23 -3.58 0.78
C MET A 1 0.57 -3.55 -0.59
N LEU A 2 0.87 -2.50 -1.36
CA LEU A 2 0.42 -2.36 -2.75
C LEU A 2 1.34 -3.16 -3.69
N ASP A 3 0.95 -3.30 -4.95
CA ASP A 3 1.81 -3.88 -6.00
C ASP A 3 3.11 -3.09 -6.19
N ILE A 4 4.14 -3.79 -6.67
CA ILE A 4 5.44 -3.18 -7.00
C ILE A 4 5.23 -2.18 -8.13
N TYR A 5 5.56 -0.92 -7.87
CA TYR A 5 5.55 0.14 -8.86
C TYR A 5 6.77 0.02 -9.78
N PRO A 6 6.62 -0.26 -11.09
CA PRO A 6 7.74 -0.38 -12.01
C PRO A 6 8.23 1.02 -12.39
N ALA A 7 9.41 1.40 -11.91
CA ALA A 7 10.02 2.71 -12.18
C ALA A 7 10.60 2.80 -13.62
N ARG A 8 9.77 2.50 -14.63
CA ARG A 8 10.13 2.28 -16.06
C ARG A 8 10.88 0.96 -16.33
N GLU A 9 10.94 0.08 -15.35
CA GLU A 9 11.55 -1.24 -15.47
C GLU A 9 10.51 -2.31 -15.81
N LEU A 10 10.97 -3.44 -16.36
CA LEU A 10 10.13 -4.62 -16.53
C LEU A 10 10.01 -5.37 -15.20
N PRO A 11 8.88 -6.06 -14.93
CA PRO A 11 8.76 -6.93 -13.78
C PRO A 11 9.87 -7.99 -13.76
N ILE A 12 10.41 -8.25 -12.57
CA ILE A 12 11.39 -9.32 -12.36
C ILE A 12 10.61 -10.60 -12.00
N GLU A 13 10.91 -11.70 -12.68
CA GLU A 13 10.26 -12.98 -12.43
C GLU A 13 10.42 -13.42 -10.96
N GLY A 14 9.31 -13.83 -10.35
CA GLY A 14 9.28 -14.24 -8.93
C GLY A 14 9.34 -13.10 -7.92
N VAL A 15 9.55 -11.84 -8.35
CA VAL A 15 9.54 -10.66 -7.46
C VAL A 15 8.18 -10.00 -7.54
N THR A 16 7.33 -10.31 -6.56
CA THR A 16 5.99 -9.70 -6.40
C THR A 16 5.84 -9.09 -5.02
N SER A 17 4.81 -8.26 -4.85
CA SER A 17 4.44 -7.77 -3.53
C SER A 17 4.04 -8.92 -2.60
N GLU A 18 3.40 -9.96 -3.09
CA GLU A 18 3.10 -11.13 -2.26
C GLU A 18 4.37 -11.85 -1.79
N TRP A 19 5.32 -12.04 -2.70
CA TRP A 19 6.62 -12.62 -2.38
C TRP A 19 7.32 -11.80 -1.29
N LEU A 20 7.41 -10.47 -1.44
CA LEU A 20 8.06 -9.62 -0.45
C LEU A 20 7.30 -9.61 0.89
N LEU A 21 5.95 -9.56 0.85
CA LEU A 21 5.12 -9.60 2.06
C LEU A 21 5.30 -10.93 2.82
N SER A 22 5.50 -12.04 2.11
CA SER A 22 5.75 -13.36 2.71
C SER A 22 7.02 -13.39 3.57
N LYS A 23 8.02 -12.57 3.23
CA LYS A 23 9.30 -12.47 3.95
C LYS A 23 9.23 -11.66 5.25
N MET A 24 8.15 -10.92 5.48
CA MET A 24 7.97 -10.12 6.69
C MET A 24 7.43 -10.97 7.84
N SER A 25 8.04 -10.88 9.03
CA SER A 25 7.61 -11.58 10.25
C SER A 25 6.55 -10.81 11.04
N LEU A 26 5.49 -10.36 10.36
CA LEU A 26 4.38 -9.62 10.96
C LEU A 26 3.10 -10.46 10.93
N GLU A 27 2.39 -10.53 12.06
CA GLU A 27 1.08 -11.20 12.14
C GLU A 27 0.00 -10.44 11.37
N LYS A 28 -0.01 -9.10 11.51
CA LYS A 28 -0.95 -8.21 10.84
C LYS A 28 -0.30 -7.60 9.61
N LYS A 29 -0.49 -8.27 8.48
CA LYS A 29 -0.03 -7.80 7.17
C LYS A 29 -1.07 -8.15 6.11
N LEU A 30 -1.17 -7.31 5.09
CA LEU A 30 -2.23 -7.42 4.08
C LEU A 30 -1.68 -7.01 2.71
N LEU A 31 -1.98 -7.78 1.67
CA LEU A 31 -1.91 -7.31 0.29
C LEU A 31 -3.15 -6.49 -0.04
N THR A 32 -2.98 -5.37 -0.70
CA THR A 32 -4.08 -4.47 -1.03
C THR A 32 -3.92 -3.89 -2.42
N THR A 33 -5.03 -3.44 -3.00
CA THR A 33 -5.08 -2.72 -4.26
C THR A 33 -5.35 -1.24 -3.99
N LYS A 34 -5.21 -0.40 -5.01
CA LYS A 34 -5.46 1.05 -4.88
C LYS A 34 -6.92 1.35 -4.57
N GLU A 35 -7.82 0.53 -5.09
CA GLU A 35 -9.28 0.65 -4.94
C GLU A 35 -9.70 0.33 -3.50
N ASN A 36 -9.13 -0.73 -2.92
CA ASN A 36 -9.45 -1.18 -1.57
C ASN A 36 -8.67 -0.44 -0.48
N LEU A 37 -7.68 0.39 -0.84
CA LEU A 37 -6.76 1.04 0.09
C LEU A 37 -7.49 1.85 1.16
N ILE A 38 -8.42 2.73 0.76
CA ILE A 38 -9.14 3.61 1.68
C ILE A 38 -9.99 2.81 2.66
N GLU A 39 -10.72 1.81 2.17
CA GLU A 39 -11.55 0.95 3.01
C GLU A 39 -10.70 0.18 4.03
N ASN A 40 -9.56 -0.36 3.60
CA ASN A 40 -8.66 -1.10 4.48
C ASN A 40 -8.04 -0.22 5.57
N ILE A 41 -7.70 1.03 5.25
CA ILE A 41 -7.22 1.98 6.26
C ILE A 41 -8.36 2.31 7.24
N LYS A 42 -9.60 2.52 6.77
CA LYS A 42 -10.76 2.79 7.64
C LYS A 42 -11.14 1.63 8.56
N LYS A 43 -10.85 0.38 8.15
CA LYS A 43 -11.01 -0.81 8.99
C LYS A 43 -9.92 -0.97 10.06
N SER A 44 -8.87 -0.15 10.01
CA SER A 44 -7.78 -0.21 10.98
C SER A 44 -8.08 0.69 12.18
N ASP A 45 -7.79 0.21 13.38
CA ASP A 45 -7.83 1.02 14.62
C ASP A 45 -6.59 1.93 14.79
N ALA A 46 -5.76 2.08 13.74
CA ALA A 46 -4.55 2.86 13.78
C ALA A 46 -4.86 4.36 13.93
N LYS A 47 -4.31 4.99 14.98
CA LYS A 47 -4.41 6.45 15.21
C LYS A 47 -3.53 7.27 14.28
N VAL A 48 -2.41 6.69 13.84
CA VAL A 48 -1.44 7.31 12.94
C VAL A 48 -1.24 6.37 11.76
N VAL A 49 -1.44 6.90 10.56
CA VAL A 49 -1.27 6.17 9.30
C VAL A 49 -0.10 6.79 8.55
N VAL A 50 0.91 5.98 8.25
CA VAL A 50 2.06 6.40 7.45
C VAL A 50 1.98 5.73 6.08
N MET A 51 2.01 6.54 5.03
CA MET A 51 2.12 6.09 3.65
C MET A 51 3.55 6.34 3.19
N ILE A 52 4.29 5.28 2.85
CA ILE A 52 5.72 5.35 2.51
C ILE A 52 5.92 4.81 1.09
N GLY A 53 6.68 5.53 0.29
CA GLY A 53 7.13 5.10 -1.03
C GLY A 53 7.43 6.29 -1.95
N ALA A 54 7.64 5.99 -3.23
CA ALA A 54 7.82 6.97 -4.30
C ALA A 54 6.86 6.66 -5.46
N GLY A 55 6.83 7.54 -6.46
CA GLY A 55 5.95 7.38 -7.62
C GLY A 55 4.50 7.70 -7.30
N ASP A 56 3.59 6.81 -7.70
CA ASP A 56 2.16 7.06 -7.67
C ASP A 56 1.52 7.03 -6.27
N ILE A 57 2.23 6.52 -5.27
CA ILE A 57 1.77 6.56 -3.87
C ILE A 57 1.50 8.00 -3.41
N GLY A 58 2.29 8.97 -3.87
CA GLY A 58 2.09 10.39 -3.55
C GLY A 58 0.72 10.90 -4.03
N LEU A 59 0.23 10.42 -5.17
CA LEU A 59 -1.10 10.76 -5.69
C LEU A 59 -2.22 10.12 -4.87
N LEU A 60 -1.95 9.00 -4.20
CA LEU A 60 -2.91 8.32 -3.33
C LEU A 60 -3.01 9.00 -1.95
N VAL A 61 -1.93 9.62 -1.46
CA VAL A 61 -1.92 10.34 -0.18
C VAL A 61 -3.04 11.37 -0.13
N ASP A 62 -3.19 12.19 -1.17
CA ASP A 62 -4.24 13.21 -1.23
C ASP A 62 -5.65 12.62 -1.19
N LYS A 63 -5.87 11.50 -1.89
CA LYS A 63 -7.17 10.80 -1.89
C LYS A 63 -7.50 10.22 -0.53
N VAL A 64 -6.52 9.58 0.11
CA VAL A 64 -6.65 9.02 1.46
C VAL A 64 -6.92 10.14 2.44
N ALA A 65 -6.10 11.20 2.46
CA ALA A 65 -6.27 12.34 3.37
C ALA A 65 -7.66 12.98 3.23
N LYS A 66 -8.15 13.21 2.01
CA LYS A 66 -9.50 13.73 1.77
C LYS A 66 -10.60 12.79 2.26
N SER A 67 -10.39 11.48 2.25
CA SER A 67 -11.39 10.50 2.72
C SER A 67 -11.60 10.48 4.24
N PHE A 68 -10.69 11.11 5.00
CA PHE A 68 -10.75 11.30 6.45
C PHE A 68 -11.10 12.74 6.86
N LYS A 69 -11.11 13.68 5.91
CA LYS A 69 -11.60 15.04 6.16
C LYS A 69 -13.13 14.98 6.18
N ILE A 70 -13.70 15.47 7.29
CA ILE A 70 -15.13 15.76 7.46
C ILE A 70 -15.45 17.00 6.61
#